data_AF-A0A9D9UM65-F1
#
_entry.id   AF-A0A9D9UM65-F1
#
_cell.length_a   1.000
_cell.length_b   1.000
_cell.length_c   1.000
_cell.angle_alpha   90.00
_cell.angle_beta   90.00
_cell.angle_gamma   90.00
#
_symmetry.space_group_name_H-M   'P 1'
#
loop_
_entity.id
_entity.type
_entity.pdbx_description
1 polymer ?
#
loop_
_entity_poly.entity_id
_entity_poly.type
_entity_poly.pdbx_seq_one_letter_code
_entity_poly.pdbx_strand_id
1 'polypeptide(L)'
;MRSDIIRVVLDTNVLLVSIPSHSKYRPIFNAILNGKIELIISNDIINEYVEIIERKTNGYVANNIGETLLNLDNVIPIDVKV
;
A
#
# COMPACT_ATOMS: atom_id res chain seq x y z
N MET A 1 26.36 9.64 3.49
CA MET A 1 25.89 8.39 4.13
C MET A 1 24.77 7.86 3.26
N ARG A 2 24.94 6.72 2.59
CA ARG A 2 23.87 6.10 1.82
C ARG A 2 22.98 5.41 2.86
N SER A 3 21.84 5.99 3.18
CA SER A 3 20.83 5.28 3.96
C SER A 3 20.32 4.17 3.06
N ASP A 4 20.61 2.91 3.37
CA ASP A 4 20.03 1.80 2.64
C ASP A 4 18.51 1.84 2.87
N ILE A 5 17.78 2.26 1.84
CA ILE A 5 16.32 2.30 1.86
C ILE A 5 15.82 0.85 1.95
N ILE A 6 14.99 0.59 2.95
CA ILE A 6 14.37 -0.71 3.16
C ILE A 6 13.29 -0.87 2.10
N ARG A 7 13.48 -1.82 1.17
CA ARG A 7 12.47 -2.25 0.21
C ARG A 7 11.65 -3.39 0.79
N VAL A 8 10.33 -3.28 0.69
CA VAL A 8 9.39 -4.26 1.25
C VAL A 8 8.33 -4.65 0.24
N VAL A 9 7.91 -5.91 0.28
CA VAL A 9 6.65 -6.37 -0.33
C VAL A 9 5.70 -6.67 0.83
N LEU A 10 4.47 -6.17 0.75
CA LEU A 10 3.45 -6.43 1.76
C LEU A 10 2.34 -7.29 1.17
N ASP A 11 1.87 -8.24 1.97
CA ASP A 11 0.62 -8.95 1.70
C ASP A 11 -0.57 -7.97 1.76
N THR A 12 -1.60 -8.23 0.96
CA THR A 12 -2.83 -7.40 0.91
C THR A 12 -3.46 -7.25 2.28
N ASN A 13 -3.51 -8.31 3.09
CA ASN A 13 -4.10 -8.27 4.43
C ASN A 13 -3.31 -7.36 5.37
N VAL A 14 -1.98 -7.38 5.28
CA VAL A 14 -1.09 -6.53 6.10
C VAL A 14 -1.28 -5.06 5.73
N LEU A 15 -1.35 -4.77 4.43
CA LEU A 15 -1.62 -3.41 3.95
C LEU A 15 -3.00 -2.93 4.44
N LEU A 16 -4.03 -3.74 4.29
CA LEU A 16 -5.41 -3.41 4.69
C LEU A 16 -5.53 -3.11 6.18
N VAL A 17 -4.98 -3.96 7.04
CA VAL A 17 -5.09 -3.77 8.50
C VAL A 17 -4.26 -2.57 8.97
N SER A 18 -3.29 -2.10 8.18
CA SER A 18 -2.45 -0.95 8.55
C SER A 18 -3.10 0.41 8.26
N ILE A 19 -4.15 0.46 7.42
CA ILE A 19 -4.74 1.73 6.98
C ILE A 19 -5.53 2.47 8.05
N PRO A 20 -6.42 1.84 8.85
CA PRO A 20 -7.22 2.60 9.82
C PRO A 20 -6.32 3.37 10.81
N SER A 21 -6.64 4.64 11.06
CA SER A 21 -5.87 5.51 11.96
C SER A 21 -5.74 4.94 13.39
N HIS A 22 -6.75 4.19 13.84
CA HIS A 22 -6.78 3.52 15.15
C HIS A 22 -6.15 2.12 15.15
N SER A 23 -5.67 1.62 14.00
CA SER A 23 -5.04 0.31 13.93
C SER A 23 -3.73 0.29 14.72
N LYS A 24 -3.50 -0.78 15.49
CA LYS A 24 -2.18 -1.03 16.09
C LYS A 24 -1.07 -1.20 15.03
N TYR A 25 -1.44 -1.51 13.78
CA TYR A 25 -0.53 -1.66 12.65
C TYR A 25 -0.37 -0.37 11.81
N ARG A 26 -1.02 0.73 12.22
CA ARG A 26 -0.89 2.05 11.57
C ARG A 26 0.56 2.52 11.37
N PRO A 27 1.55 2.16 12.22
CA PRO A 27 2.95 2.49 11.95
C PRO A 27 3.48 1.99 10.59
N ILE A 28 2.97 0.88 10.05
CA ILE A 28 3.36 0.37 8.72
C ILE A 28 2.91 1.36 7.64
N PHE A 29 1.63 1.73 7.64
CA PHE A 29 1.09 2.68 6.66
C PHE A 29 1.74 4.06 6.79
N ASN A 30 1.99 4.53 8.02
CA ASN A 30 2.72 5.77 8.24
C ASN A 30 4.16 5.72 7.73
N ALA A 31 4.84 4.56 7.79
CA ALA A 31 6.19 4.43 7.23
C ALA A 31 6.17 4.57 5.70
N ILE A 32 5.14 4.04 5.04
CA ILE A 32 4.91 4.21 3.59
C ILE A 32 4.64 5.69 3.28
N LEU A 33 3.66 6.32 3.96
CA LEU A 33 3.30 7.72 3.72
C LEU A 33 4.46 8.71 3.95
N ASN A 34 5.38 8.39 4.87
CA ASN A 34 6.52 9.25 5.19
C ASN A 34 7.79 8.89 4.40
N GLY A 35 7.72 8.00 3.40
CA GLY A 35 8.88 7.62 2.60
C GLY A 35 9.99 6.89 3.37
N LYS A 36 9.69 6.30 4.54
CA LYS A 36 10.68 5.58 5.36
C LYS A 36 11.03 4.20 4.81
N ILE A 37 10.13 3.64 4.01
CA ILE A 37 10.30 2.36 3.29
C ILE A 37 9.86 2.55 1.85
N GLU A 38 10.44 1.77 0.95
CA GLU A 38 10.00 1.67 -0.44
C GLU A 38 9.11 0.43 -0.57
N LEU A 39 7.85 0.64 -0.92
CA LEU A 39 6.87 -0.43 -1.09
C LEU A 39 6.91 -0.92 -2.54
N ILE A 40 7.24 -2.18 -2.73
CA ILE A 40 7.14 -2.86 -4.02
C ILE A 40 5.76 -3.52 -4.10
N ILE A 41 5.01 -3.24 -5.16
CA ILE A 41 3.63 -3.71 -5.30
C ILE A 41 3.34 -4.16 -6.73
N SER A 42 2.62 -5.27 -6.91
CA SER A 42 2.16 -5.72 -8.23
C SER A 42 0.77 -5.20 -8.54
N ASN A 43 0.40 -5.23 -9.84
CA ASN A 43 -0.96 -4.94 -10.28
C ASN A 43 -2.00 -5.84 -9.59
N ASP A 44 -1.68 -7.12 -9.39
CA ASP A 44 -2.58 -8.07 -8.72
C ASP A 44 -2.85 -7.69 -7.26
N ILE A 45 -1.81 -7.28 -6.52
CA ILE A 45 -1.94 -6.83 -5.13
C ILE A 45 -2.80 -5.55 -5.06
N ILE A 46 -2.61 -4.60 -5.99
CA ILE A 46 -3.44 -3.38 -6.08
C ILE A 46 -4.91 -3.75 -6.33
N ASN A 47 -5.17 -4.63 -7.31
CA ASN A 47 -6.53 -4.98 -7.70
C ASN A 47 -7.27 -5.73 -6.59
N GLU A 48 -6.63 -6.73 -5.99
CA GLU A 48 -7.20 -7.45 -4.84
C GLU A 48 -7.47 -6.50 -3.67
N TYR A 49 -6.54 -5.59 -3.41
CA TYR A 49 -6.69 -4.56 -2.39
C TYR A 49 -7.91 -3.67 -2.62
N VAL A 50 -8.07 -3.13 -3.84
CA VAL A 50 -9.22 -2.29 -4.20
C VAL A 50 -10.51 -3.08 -3.99
N GLU A 51 -10.60 -4.30 -4.53
CA GLU A 51 -11.78 -5.16 -4.35
C GLU A 51 -12.15 -5.37 -2.86
N ILE A 52 -11.16 -5.60 -2.00
CA ILE A 52 -11.44 -5.82 -0.57
C ILE A 52 -11.93 -4.54 0.11
N ILE A 53 -11.38 -3.37 -0.24
CA ILE A 53 -11.86 -2.09 0.33
C ILE A 53 -13.24 -1.74 -0.20
N GLU A 54 -13.53 -1.99 -1.47
CA GLU A 54 -14.87 -1.79 -2.03
C GLU A 54 -15.91 -2.60 -1.27
N ARG A 55 -15.62 -3.86 -0.93
CA ARG A 55 -16.51 -4.70 -0.11
C ARG A 55 -16.70 -4.18 1.32
N LYS A 56 -15.71 -3.49 1.88
CA LYS A 56 -15.75 -2.98 3.26
C LYS A 56 -16.25 -1.54 3.37
N THR A 57 -16.32 -0.80 2.26
CA THR A 57 -16.61 0.63 2.20
C THR A 57 -17.48 0.97 0.97
N ASN A 58 -17.25 2.11 0.31
CA ASN A 58 -17.81 2.41 -1.01
C ASN A 58 -16.69 2.44 -2.06
N GLY A 59 -17.03 2.21 -3.33
CA GLY A 59 -16.08 2.20 -4.45
C GLY A 59 -15.22 3.45 -4.58
N TYR A 60 -15.77 4.63 -4.29
CA TYR A 60 -15.03 5.89 -4.35
C TYR A 60 -13.91 5.96 -3.30
N VAL A 61 -14.16 5.50 -2.08
CA VAL A 61 -13.14 5.49 -1.01
C VAL A 61 -12.02 4.51 -1.34
N ALA A 62 -12.36 3.33 -1.87
CA ALA A 62 -11.38 2.33 -2.30
C ALA A 62 -10.44 2.87 -3.38
N ASN A 63 -11.02 3.45 -4.45
CA ASN A 63 -10.25 4.00 -5.55
C ASN A 63 -9.35 5.16 -5.11
N ASN A 64 -9.85 6.08 -4.28
CA ASN A 64 -9.04 7.18 -3.77
C ASN A 64 -7.81 6.70 -2.98
N ILE A 65 -7.94 5.64 -2.17
CA ILE A 65 -6.79 5.13 -1.41
C ILE A 65 -5.81 4.41 -2.33
N GLY A 66 -6.30 3.62 -3.31
CA GLY A 66 -5.46 2.98 -4.32
C GLY A 66 -4.65 4.01 -5.13
N GLU A 67 -5.31 5.04 -5.63
CA GLU A 67 -4.66 6.15 -6.35
C GLU A 67 -3.65 6.90 -5.46
N THR A 68 -4.01 7.17 -4.19
CA THR A 68 -3.08 7.81 -3.24
C THR A 68 -1.81 6.98 -3.07
N LEU A 69 -1.94 5.66 -2.93
CA LEU A 69 -0.81 4.74 -2.79
C LEU A 69 0.07 4.75 -4.05
N LEU A 70 -0.52 4.70 -5.24
CA LEU A 70 0.22 4.70 -6.51
C LEU A 70 0.90 6.04 -6.83
N ASN A 71 0.42 7.14 -6.25
CA ASN A 71 1.00 8.47 -6.44
C ASN A 71 2.17 8.78 -5.49
N LEU A 72 2.55 7.85 -4.60
CA LEU A 72 3.70 8.02 -3.72
C LEU A 72 5.00 7.67 -4.45
N ASP A 73 5.99 8.56 -4.39
CA ASP A 73 7.31 8.36 -5.04
C ASP A 73 8.06 7.10 -4.55
N ASN A 74 7.74 6.64 -3.32
CA ASN A 74 8.33 5.45 -2.69
C ASN A 74 7.45 4.19 -2.84
N VAL A 75 6.46 4.20 -3.74
CA VAL A 75 5.68 3.02 -4.11
C VAL A 75 6.03 2.64 -5.54
N ILE A 76 6.65 1.47 -5.70
CA ILE A 76 7.19 1.00 -6.98
C ILE A 76 6.28 -0.10 -7.54
N PRO A 77 5.47 0.21 -8.56
CA PRO A 77 4.69 -0.80 -9.24
C PRO A 77 5.61 -1.73 -10.05
N ILE A 78 5.36 -3.03 -9.96
CA ILE A 78 6.03 -4.05 -10.77
C ILE A 78 5.02 -4.79 -11.63
N ASP A 79 5.35 -4.95 -12.90
CA ASP A 79 4.61 -5.83 -13.81
C ASP A 79 5.11 -7.26 -13.60
N VAL A 80 4.25 -8.12 -13.05
CA VAL A 80 4.56 -9.53 -12.87
C VAL A 80 4.16 -10.26 -14.15
N LYS A 81 5.13 -10.47 -15.03
CA LYS A 81 4.94 -11.36 -16.18
C LYS A 81 5.07 -12.81 -15.70
N VAL A 82 3.94 -13.51 -15.62
CA VAL A 82 3.88 -14.97 -15.41
C VAL A 82 4.39 -15.71 -16.64
#